data_AF-A0A3D3DGX1-F1
#
_entry.id   AF-A0A3D3DGX1-F1
#
_cell.length_a   1.000
_cell.length_b   1.000
_cell.length_c   1.000
_cell.angle_alpha   90.00
_cell.angle_beta   90.00
_cell.angle_gamma   90.00
#
_symmetry.space_group_name_H-M   'P 1'
#
loop_
_entity.id
_entity.type
_entity.pdbx_description
1 polymer ?
#
loop_
_entity_poly.entity_id
_entity_poly.type
_entity_poly.pdbx_seq_one_letter_code
_entity_poly.pdbx_strand_id
1 'polypeptide(L)' 'LNCGYSKNNLPIGLQIIGKHFSEETILRAAFNFEQNCEVEKKKPEMNFPQQKSI' A
#
# COMPACT_ATOMS: atom_id res chain seq x y z
N LEU A 1 1.62 1.31 4.34
CA LEU A 1 0.14 1.29 4.33
C LEU A 1 -0.35 1.97 3.06
N ASN A 2 -1.42 1.48 2.43
CA ASN A 2 -2.01 2.15 1.28
C ASN A 2 -2.91 3.29 1.77
N CYS A 3 -2.63 4.52 1.34
CA CYS A 3 -3.36 5.72 1.79
C CYS A 3 -4.16 6.38 0.66
N GLY A 4 -4.35 5.67 -0.45
CA GLY A 4 -5.13 6.12 -1.58
C GLY A 4 -4.29 6.24 -2.84
N TYR A 5 -4.82 7.00 -3.79
CA TYR A 5 -4.25 7.15 -5.12
C TYR A 5 -4.07 8.62 -5.46
N SER A 6 -3.01 8.92 -6.20
CA SER A 6 -2.82 10.24 -6.82
C SER A 6 -3.88 10.48 -7.89
N LYS A 7 -4.01 11.73 -8.37
CA LYS A 7 -4.86 12.10 -9.52
C LYS A 7 -4.54 11.28 -10.77
N ASN A 8 -3.30 10.82 -10.91
CA ASN A 8 -2.84 9.96 -12.00
C ASN A 8 -3.02 8.44 -11.71
N ASN A 9 -3.85 8.08 -10.72
CA ASN A 9 -4.15 6.71 -10.32
C ASN A 9 -2.93 5.88 -9.85
N LEU A 10 -1.87 6.54 -9.38
CA LEU A 10 -0.70 5.89 -8.78
C LEU A 10 -0.92 5.67 -7.27
N PRO A 11 -0.58 4.50 -6.71
CA PRO A 11 -0.77 4.22 -5.29
C PRO A 11 0.15 5.08 -4.42
N ILE A 12 -0.39 5.61 -3.32
CA ILE A 12 0.34 6.39 -2.33
C ILE A 12 0.52 5.56 -1.06
N GLY A 13 1.77 5.47 -0.58
CA GLY A 13 2.14 4.73 0.62
C GLY A 13 2.40 5.63 1.83
N LEU A 14 1.95 5.21 3.01
CA LEU A 14 2.36 5.75 4.32
C LEU A 14 3.29 4.78 5.04
N GLN A 15 4.35 5.34 5.62
CA GLN A 15 5.30 4.63 6.47
C GLN A 15 5.06 4.99 7.93
N ILE A 16 4.92 3.98 8.79
CA ILE A 16 4.85 4.13 10.25
C ILE A 16 6.20 3.69 10.82
N ILE A 17 6.78 4.52 11.68
CA ILE A 17 8.05 4.23 12.36
C ILE A 17 7.78 4.22 13.87
N GLY A 18 8.10 3.10 14.51
CA GLY A 18 8.03 2.95 15.97
C GLY A 18 9.40 3.10 16.63
N LYS A 19 9.40 3.04 17.97
CA LYS A 19 10.63 2.92 18.77
C LYS A 19 11.24 1.53 18.56
N HIS A 20 12.48 1.37 19.01
CA HIS A 20 13.17 0.08 19.02
C HIS A 20 12.33 -0.99 19.72
N PHE A 21 12.24 -2.19 19.13
CA PHE A 21 11.44 -3.33 19.61
C PHE A 21 9.95 -3.00 19.92
N SER A 22 9.35 -2.08 19.17
CA SER A 22 7.94 -1.68 19.35
C SER A 22 7.04 -2.12 18.19
N GLU A 23 7.30 -3.30 17.62
CA GLU A 23 6.59 -3.87 16.48
C GLU A 23 5.09 -4.03 16.76
N GLU A 24 4.72 -4.44 17.98
CA GLU A 24 3.31 -4.56 18.39
C GLU A 24 2.57 -3.22 18.21
N THR A 25 3.21 -2.11 18.59
CA THR A 25 2.61 -0.78 18.45
C THR A 25 2.45 -0.40 16.98
N ILE A 26 3.46 -0.68 16.16
CA ILE A 26 3.42 -0.42 14.71
C ILE A 26 2.30 -1.22 14.05
N LEU A 27 2.19 -2.52 14.37
CA LEU A 27 1.17 -3.41 13.80
C LEU A 27 -0.24 -3.02 14.25
N ARG A 28 -0.44 -2.64 15.52
CA ARG A 28 -1.75 -2.15 16.01
C ARG A 28 -2.15 -0.84 15.32
N ALA A 29 -1.20 0.08 15.13
CA ALA A 29 -1.45 1.32 14.41
C ALA A 29 -1.80 1.07 12.93
N ALA A 30 -1.06 0.17 12.27
CA ALA A 30 -1.34 -0.27 10.91
C ALA A 30 -2.73 -0.89 10.77
N PHE A 31 -3.10 -1.82 11.67
CA PHE A 31 -4.41 -2.46 11.67
C PHE A 31 -5.53 -1.45 11.86
N ASN A 32 -5.42 -0.55 12.85
CA ASN A 32 -6.42 0.48 13.08
C ASN A 32 -6.56 1.41 11.88
N PHE A 33 -5.44 1.78 11.24
CA PHE A 33 -5.47 2.55 10.01
C PHE A 33 -6.26 1.79 8.92
N GLU A 34 -5.96 0.52 8.67
CA GLU A 34 -6.65 -0.27 7.65
C GLU A 34 -8.14 -0.45 7.92
N GLN A 35 -8.57 -0.57 9.18
CA GLN A 35 -9.99 -0.70 9.53
C GLN A 35 -10.78 0.60 9.32
N ASN A 36 -10.15 1.76 9.49
CA ASN A 36 -10.81 3.07 9.39
C ASN A 36 -10.61 3.76 8.03
N CYS A 37 -9.71 3.23 7.20
CA CYS A 37 -9.37 3.80 5.92
C CYS A 37 -10.22 3.18 4.81
N GLU A 38 -11.05 3.98 4.13
CA GLU A 38 -11.93 3.54 3.04
C GLU A 38 -11.20 3.43 1.68
N VAL A 39 -9.89 3.19 1.69
CA VAL A 39 -9.10 3.12 0.46
C VAL A 39 -9.42 1.86 -0.32
N GLU A 40 -9.86 2.07 -1.56
CA GLU A 40 -10.17 1.00 -2.51
C GLU A 40 -8.94 0.12 -2.78
N LYS A 41 -9.10 -1.20 -2.65
CA LYS A 41 -8.04 -2.17 -2.97
C LYS A 41 -8.00 -2.41 -4.47
N LYS A 42 -7.28 -1.58 -5.22
CA LYS A 42 -7.10 -1.79 -6.67
C LYS A 42 -5.98 -2.79 -6.96
N LYS A 43 -6.26 -3.71 -7.89
CA LYS A 43 -5.24 -4.57 -8.49
C LYS A 43 -4.55 -3.79 -9.63
N PRO A 44 -3.21 -3.73 -9.69
CA PRO A 44 -2.53 -3.07 -10.79
C PRO A 44 -2.74 -3.83 -12.10
N GLU A 45 -2.88 -3.09 -13.20
CA GLU A 45 -2.80 -3.66 -14.53
C GLU A 45 -1.34 -4.03 -14.84
N MET A 46 -1.09 -5.32 -15.05
CA MET A 46 0.23 -5.84 -15.38
C MET A 46 0.36 -5.93 -16.90
N ASN A 47 0.91 -4.90 -17.52
CA ASN A 47 1.33 -4.97 -18.93
C ASN A 47 2.66 -5.71 -19.00
N PHE A 48 2.60 -7.03 -19.10
CA PHE A 48 3.79 -7.83 -19.42
C PHE A 48 4.20 -7.51 -20.87
N PRO A 49 5.47 -7.17 -21.14
CA PRO A 49 5.94 -7.04 -22.51
C PRO A 49 5.74 -8.39 -23.20
N GLN A 50 4.95 -8.43 -24.27
CA GLN A 50 4.82 -9.65 -25.08
C GLN A 50 6.21 -9.99 -25.61
N GLN A 51 6.71 -11.17 -25.23
CA GLN A 51 7.95 -11.73 -25.75
C GLN A 51 7.80 -11.81 -27.28
N LYS A 52 8.53 -10.94 -28.01
CA LYS A 52 8.64 -11.07 -29.46
C LYS A 52 9.29 -12.43 -29.73
N SER A 53 8.50 -13.36 -30.25
CA SER A 53 9.04 -14.56 -30.89
C SER A 53 9.96 -14.10 -32.02
N ILE A 54 11.24 -14.45 -31.86
CA ILE A 54 12.26 -14.41 -32.91
C ILE A 54 11.90 -15.48 -33.94
#